data_AF-F8QXL0-F1
#
_entry.id   AF-F8QXL0-F1
#
_cell.length_a   1.000
_cell.length_b   1.000
_cell.length_c   1.000
_cell.angle_alpha   90.00
_cell.angle_beta   90.00
_cell.angle_gamma   90.00
#
_symmetry.space_group_name_H-M   'P 1'
#
loop_
_entity.id
_entity.type
_entity.pdbx_description
1 polymer ?
#
loop_
_entity_poly.entity_id
_entity_poly.type
_entity_poly.pdbx_seq_one_letter_code
_entity_poly.pdbx_strand_id
1 'polypeptide(L)'
;YLGNEDITKMSEKVETLTDDQGTYKSVSTLTRRFDPKDDEKTLMCSITHKTLPTGANTSVPVRVMFKPIEKDTTTFYQIQLGSNYEVKFNFSSNPKPDDVMWKFGDNLENPEGSLVIPEARGRYRTYLEELGNNM
;
A
#
# COMPACT_ATOMS: atom_id res chain seq x y z
N TYR A 1 -11.07 16.36 1.52
CA TYR A 1 -10.94 15.20 0.60
C TYR A 1 -9.71 14.38 0.95
N LEU A 2 -9.73 13.07 0.69
CA LEU A 2 -8.55 12.21 0.72
C LEU A 2 -8.35 11.58 -0.67
N GLY A 3 -7.38 12.08 -1.44
CA GLY A 3 -7.34 11.85 -2.87
C GLY A 3 -8.64 12.32 -3.52
N ASN A 4 -9.37 11.42 -4.16
CA ASN A 4 -10.66 11.70 -4.80
C ASN A 4 -11.87 11.45 -3.89
N GLU A 5 -11.67 10.94 -2.66
CA GLU A 5 -12.75 10.59 -1.74
C GLU A 5 -13.21 11.83 -0.95
N ASP A 6 -14.53 12.11 -0.98
CA ASP A 6 -15.13 13.14 -0.12
C ASP A 6 -15.38 12.58 1.27
N ILE A 7 -14.54 13.02 2.21
CA ILE A 7 -14.58 12.62 3.62
C ILE A 7 -15.06 13.75 4.53
N THR A 8 -15.60 14.83 3.95
CA THR A 8 -15.98 16.04 4.69
C THR A 8 -17.10 15.77 5.68
N LYS A 9 -17.98 14.81 5.38
CA LYS A 9 -19.07 14.38 6.29
C LYS A 9 -18.58 13.72 7.57
N MET A 10 -17.33 13.25 7.61
CA MET A 10 -16.71 12.64 8.79
C MET A 10 -16.00 13.67 9.68
N SER A 11 -16.01 14.94 9.30
CA SER A 11 -15.37 16.00 10.07
C SER A 11 -16.36 16.74 10.95
N GLU A 12 -15.98 16.96 12.20
CA GLU A 12 -16.69 17.82 13.13
C GLU A 12 -16.15 19.24 13.00
N LYS A 13 -17.05 20.21 12.82
CA LYS A 13 -16.69 21.62 12.65
C LYS A 13 -17.06 22.38 13.90
N VAL A 14 -16.10 23.10 14.44
CA VAL A 14 -16.28 24.03 15.54
C VAL A 14 -15.89 25.41 15.05
N GLU A 15 -16.86 26.32 15.06
CA GLU A 15 -16.64 27.74 14.83
C GLU A 15 -16.55 28.42 16.19
N THR A 16 -15.40 29.03 16.46
CA THR A 16 -15.21 29.83 17.68
C THR A 16 -15.38 31.30 17.33
N LEU A 17 -16.18 32.00 18.13
CA LEU A 17 -16.34 33.44 18.01
C LEU A 17 -15.03 34.15 18.37
N THR A 18 -14.88 35.25 17.66
CA THR A 18 -13.84 36.28 17.63
C THR A 18 -13.11 36.47 18.95
N ASP A 19 -11.77 36.42 18.93
CA ASP A 19 -10.97 37.07 19.97
C ASP A 19 -11.18 38.59 19.92
N ASP A 20 -10.90 39.29 21.00
CA ASP A 20 -11.08 40.76 21.13
C ASP A 20 -10.30 41.59 20.09
N GLN A 21 -9.56 40.93 19.20
CA GLN A 21 -8.73 41.47 18.11
C GLN A 21 -9.35 41.27 16.71
N GLY A 22 -10.53 40.65 16.59
CA GLY A 22 -11.23 40.52 15.29
C GLY A 22 -10.87 39.26 14.49
N THR A 23 -10.16 38.29 15.08
CA THR A 23 -9.73 37.07 14.37
C THR A 23 -10.82 36.01 14.36
N TYR A 24 -11.21 35.52 13.18
CA TYR A 24 -12.13 34.39 13.03
C TYR A 24 -11.35 33.07 12.95
N LYS A 25 -11.68 32.12 13.83
CA LYS A 25 -11.08 30.78 13.84
C LYS A 25 -12.15 29.70 13.67
N SER A 26 -12.06 28.98 12.55
CA SER A 26 -12.82 27.76 12.29
C SER A 26 -11.88 26.56 12.35
N VAL A 27 -12.27 25.55 13.12
CA VAL A 27 -11.52 24.29 13.26
C VAL A 27 -12.38 23.14 12.77
N SER A 28 -11.84 22.37 11.83
CA SER A 28 -12.48 21.16 11.30
C SER A 28 -11.63 19.95 11.69
N THR A 29 -12.16 19.10 12.56
CA THR A 29 -11.45 17.93 13.10
C THR A 29 -11.95 16.67 12.39
N LEU A 30 -11.02 15.87 11.86
CA LEU A 30 -11.31 14.59 11.21
C LEU A 30 -10.74 13.45 12.05
N THR A 31 -11.61 12.56 12.52
CA THR A 31 -11.21 11.34 13.24
C THR A 31 -11.57 10.12 12.40
N ARG A 32 -10.56 9.40 11.90
CA ARG A 32 -10.74 8.17 11.12
C ARG A 32 -9.60 7.19 11.32
N ARG A 33 -9.88 5.92 11.07
CA ARG A 33 -8.85 4.89 10.88
C ARG A 33 -8.37 4.94 9.42
N PHE A 34 -7.06 5.01 9.21
CA PHE A 34 -6.47 4.93 7.87
C PHE A 34 -6.08 3.50 7.56
N ASP A 35 -6.31 3.10 6.31
CA ASP A 35 -5.97 1.78 5.79
C ASP A 35 -4.69 1.85 4.94
N PRO A 36 -4.02 0.71 4.65
CA PRO A 36 -2.86 0.66 3.76
C PRO A 36 -3.08 1.32 2.38
N LYS A 37 -4.30 1.21 1.84
CA LYS A 37 -4.71 1.84 0.58
C LYS A 37 -4.73 3.37 0.63
N ASP A 38 -4.65 3.97 1.81
CA ASP A 38 -4.66 5.42 2.01
C ASP A 38 -3.26 6.01 2.11
N ASP A 39 -2.22 5.16 2.16
CA ASP A 39 -0.84 5.62 2.14
C ASP A 39 -0.57 6.44 0.88
N GLU A 40 0.18 7.53 1.04
CA GLU A 40 0.52 8.51 0.01
C GLU A 40 -0.66 9.27 -0.60
N LYS A 41 -1.91 9.04 -0.15
CA LYS A 41 -3.04 9.87 -0.57
C LYS A 41 -2.92 11.27 0.02
N THR A 42 -3.32 12.26 -0.77
CA THR A 42 -3.34 13.66 -0.38
C THR A 42 -4.59 13.98 0.44
N LEU A 43 -4.41 14.38 1.70
CA LEU A 43 -5.46 14.97 2.53
C LEU A 43 -5.55 16.47 2.23
N MET A 44 -6.71 16.93 1.82
CA MET A 44 -6.95 18.33 1.46
C MET A 44 -7.93 19.00 2.43
N CYS A 45 -7.53 20.16 2.93
CA CYS A 45 -8.38 21.12 3.63
C CYS A 45 -8.74 22.25 2.65
N SER A 46 -10.03 22.60 2.60
CA SER A 46 -10.54 23.65 1.73
C SER A 46 -11.44 24.60 2.51
N ILE A 47 -11.25 25.89 2.28
CA ILE A 47 -11.96 26.96 2.95
C ILE A 47 -12.65 27.80 1.90
N THR A 48 -13.94 28.06 2.11
CA THR A 48 -14.73 29.00 1.32
C THR A 48 -15.25 30.08 2.25
N HIS A 49 -15.11 31.34 1.86
CA HIS A 49 -15.60 32.47 2.63
C HIS A 49 -16.10 33.57 1.69
N LYS A 50 -17.12 34.33 2.09
CA LYS A 50 -17.76 35.35 1.24
C LYS A 50 -16.80 36.46 0.79
N THR A 51 -15.75 36.72 1.56
CA THR A 51 -14.73 37.74 1.22
C THR A 51 -13.56 37.18 0.41
N LEU A 52 -13.52 35.86 0.17
CA LEU A 52 -12.52 35.20 -0.66
C LEU A 52 -13.11 34.99 -2.07
N PRO A 53 -12.64 35.70 -3.11
CA PRO A 53 -13.17 35.56 -4.47
C PRO A 53 -13.03 34.14 -5.03
N THR A 54 -11.97 33.46 -4.61
CA THR A 54 -11.72 32.04 -4.84
C THR A 54 -11.42 31.38 -3.50
N GLY A 55 -11.97 30.19 -3.26
CA GLY A 55 -11.68 29.43 -2.05
C GLY A 55 -10.18 29.15 -1.91
N ALA A 56 -9.72 28.97 -0.68
CA ALA A 56 -8.34 28.61 -0.39
C ALA A 56 -8.24 27.11 -0.10
N ASN A 57 -7.14 26.47 -0.49
CA ASN A 57 -6.87 25.08 -0.18
C ASN A 57 -5.44 24.89 0.33
N THR A 58 -5.27 23.85 1.14
CA THR A 58 -3.96 23.34 1.56
C THR A 58 -4.04 21.83 1.62
N SER A 59 -2.91 21.16 1.41
CA SER A 59 -2.86 19.72 1.31
C SER A 59 -1.61 19.14 1.98
N VAL A 60 -1.77 17.94 2.52
CA VAL A 60 -0.70 17.18 3.15
C VAL A 60 -0.77 15.71 2.72
N PRO A 61 0.36 15.04 2.44
CA PRO A 61 0.35 13.61 2.16
C PRO A 61 0.11 12.83 3.45
N VAL A 62 -0.75 11.82 3.38
CA VAL A 62 -0.93 10.86 4.48
C VAL A 62 0.16 9.80 4.39
N ARG A 63 0.77 9.47 5.53
CA ARG A 63 1.72 8.36 5.67
C ARG A 63 1.12 7.32 6.61
N VAL A 64 0.83 6.14 6.10
CA VAL A 64 0.27 5.03 6.86
C VAL A 64 1.33 3.95 6.99
N MET A 65 1.66 3.58 8.22
CA MET A 65 2.55 2.44 8.46
C MET A 65 1.77 1.14 8.45
N PHE A 66 2.21 0.17 7.67
CA PHE A 66 1.56 -1.13 7.57
C PHE A 66 2.58 -2.23 7.26
N LYS A 67 2.32 -3.41 7.85
CA LYS A 67 3.08 -4.64 7.57
C LYS A 67 2.99 -5.02 6.09
N PRO A 68 3.93 -5.80 5.54
CA PRO A 68 3.83 -6.32 4.18
C PRO A 68 2.49 -7.02 3.93
N ILE A 69 1.87 -6.67 2.81
CA ILE A 69 0.62 -7.27 2.31
C ILE A 69 0.95 -7.87 0.94
N GLU A 70 0.74 -9.17 0.85
CA GLU A 70 0.84 -9.92 -0.41
C GLU A 70 -0.25 -9.45 -1.38
N LYS A 71 0.14 -9.17 -2.63
CA LYS A 71 -0.83 -8.98 -3.72
C LYS A 71 -1.12 -10.31 -4.37
N ASP A 72 -2.27 -10.42 -5.02
CA ASP A 72 -2.72 -11.65 -5.67
C ASP A 72 -1.60 -12.30 -6.48
N THR A 73 -1.24 -13.53 -6.08
CA THR A 73 -0.31 -14.37 -6.81
C THR A 73 -0.90 -14.70 -8.16
N THR A 74 -0.13 -14.48 -9.22
CA THR A 74 -0.53 -14.93 -10.56
C THR A 74 -0.43 -16.45 -10.60
N THR A 75 -1.54 -17.15 -10.80
CA THR A 75 -1.52 -18.60 -10.97
C THR A 75 -0.76 -18.95 -12.23
N PHE A 76 0.25 -19.81 -12.09
CA PHE A 76 1.11 -20.22 -13.20
C PHE A 76 0.50 -21.42 -13.93
N TYR A 77 0.16 -21.24 -15.21
CA TYR A 77 -0.30 -22.31 -16.10
C TYR A 77 0.74 -22.54 -17.21
N GLN A 78 0.79 -23.76 -17.76
CA GLN A 78 1.56 -24.09 -18.98
C GLN A 78 3.09 -23.99 -18.89
N ILE A 79 3.69 -24.24 -17.73
CA ILE A 79 5.16 -24.34 -17.61
C ILE A 79 5.64 -25.55 -18.43
N GLN A 80 6.45 -25.32 -19.46
CA GLN A 80 7.01 -26.38 -20.30
C GLN A 80 8.31 -26.93 -19.69
N LEU A 81 8.50 -28.24 -19.79
CA LEU A 81 9.74 -28.89 -19.37
C LEU A 81 10.94 -28.34 -20.15
N GLY A 82 12.00 -27.97 -19.43
CA GLY A 82 13.21 -27.38 -20.01
C GLY A 82 13.11 -25.88 -20.36
N SER A 83 11.97 -25.24 -20.09
CA SER A 83 11.83 -23.78 -20.24
C SER A 83 12.26 -23.04 -18.98
N ASN A 84 12.87 -21.87 -19.15
CA ASN A 84 13.10 -20.93 -18.06
C ASN A 84 11.81 -20.19 -17.75
N TYR A 85 11.47 -20.06 -16.46
CA TYR A 85 10.27 -19.37 -16.02
C TYR A 85 10.60 -18.35 -14.93
N GLU A 86 10.04 -17.14 -15.05
CA GLU A 86 10.22 -16.07 -14.08
C GLU A 86 8.99 -15.96 -13.16
N VAL A 87 9.22 -16.03 -11.86
CA VAL A 87 8.18 -15.95 -10.84
C VAL A 87 8.25 -14.59 -10.15
N LYS A 88 7.21 -13.77 -10.32
CA LYS A 88 7.14 -12.41 -9.73
C LYS A 88 6.14 -12.37 -8.61
N PHE A 89 6.59 -12.02 -7.41
CA PHE A 89 5.70 -11.75 -6.29
C PHE A 89 5.69 -10.25 -6.04
N ASN A 90 4.49 -9.70 -5.95
CA ASN A 90 4.31 -8.29 -5.65
C ASN A 90 3.75 -8.19 -4.23
N PHE A 91 4.40 -7.41 -3.39
CA PHE A 91 3.86 -7.04 -2.08
C PHE A 91 3.97 -5.53 -1.92
N SER A 92 3.21 -4.99 -0.97
CA SER A 92 3.30 -3.59 -0.57
C SER A 92 3.54 -3.52 0.94
N SER A 93 4.41 -2.61 1.38
CA SER A 93 4.66 -2.33 2.79
C SER A 93 5.06 -0.87 2.98
N ASN A 94 4.86 -0.34 4.18
CA ASN A 94 5.45 0.94 4.60
C ASN A 94 5.83 0.88 6.09
N PRO A 95 7.13 0.99 6.44
CA PRO A 95 8.28 1.21 5.56
C PRO A 95 8.59 0.01 4.65
N LYS A 96 9.56 0.20 3.74
CA LYS A 96 10.10 -0.92 2.95
C LYS A 96 10.66 -1.99 3.92
N PRO A 97 10.54 -3.28 3.59
CA PRO A 97 11.09 -4.31 4.45
C PRO A 97 12.62 -4.24 4.41
N ASP A 98 13.26 -4.59 5.51
CA ASP A 98 14.72 -4.65 5.58
C ASP A 98 15.26 -5.84 4.76
N ASP A 99 14.53 -6.96 4.74
CA ASP A 99 14.88 -8.19 4.03
C ASP A 99 13.68 -8.75 3.25
N VAL A 100 13.97 -9.35 2.08
CA VAL A 100 13.01 -10.07 1.26
C VAL A 100 13.55 -11.47 1.02
N MET A 101 12.86 -12.47 1.55
CA MET A 101 13.25 -13.87 1.42
C MET A 101 12.25 -14.64 0.58
N TRP A 102 12.77 -15.42 -0.36
CA TRP A 102 11.98 -16.37 -1.13
C TRP A 102 12.24 -17.77 -0.60
N LYS A 103 11.15 -18.53 -0.49
CA LYS A 103 11.22 -19.90 -0.01
C LYS A 103 10.36 -20.78 -0.89
N PHE A 104 10.89 -21.96 -1.15
CA PHE A 104 10.20 -23.03 -1.84
C PHE A 104 10.20 -24.25 -0.92
N GLY A 105 9.02 -24.84 -0.65
CA GLY A 105 8.84 -25.92 0.33
C GLY A 105 8.28 -25.46 1.68
N ASP A 106 8.19 -26.38 2.65
CA ASP A 106 7.44 -26.19 3.90
C ASP A 106 8.20 -25.44 5.01
N ASN A 107 9.54 -25.46 5.01
CA ASN A 107 10.41 -24.80 6.01
C ASN A 107 11.64 -24.09 5.38
N LEU A 108 12.19 -23.07 6.05
CA LEU A 108 13.34 -22.28 5.55
C LEU A 108 14.64 -23.11 5.51
N GLU A 109 14.70 -24.18 6.28
CA GLU A 109 15.86 -25.05 6.42
C GLU A 109 15.93 -26.12 5.32
N ASN A 110 14.84 -26.36 4.60
CA ASN A 110 14.76 -27.40 3.57
C ASN A 110 14.27 -26.80 2.25
N PRO A 111 15.17 -26.38 1.35
CA PRO A 111 14.81 -25.78 0.05
C PRO A 111 14.20 -26.80 -0.92
N GLU A 112 14.14 -28.09 -0.56
CA GLU A 112 13.45 -29.12 -1.34
C GLU A 112 11.92 -29.03 -1.13
N GLY A 113 11.26 -28.24 -1.97
CA GLY A 113 9.81 -28.30 -2.17
C GLY A 113 9.42 -29.19 -3.36
N SER A 114 8.15 -29.56 -3.45
CA SER A 114 7.60 -30.10 -4.70
C SER A 114 6.58 -29.10 -5.27
N LEU A 115 6.83 -28.58 -6.47
CA LEU A 115 5.86 -27.75 -7.18
C LEU A 115 4.86 -28.71 -7.84
N VAL A 116 3.62 -28.73 -7.35
CA VAL A 116 2.55 -29.51 -7.99
C VAL A 116 2.04 -28.68 -9.17
N ILE A 117 2.55 -28.97 -10.37
CA ILE A 117 2.02 -28.40 -11.61
C ILE A 117 0.72 -29.14 -11.92
N PRO A 118 -0.45 -28.45 -12.01
CA PRO A 118 -1.77 -29.09 -12.07
C PRO A 118 -1.98 -30.10 -13.22
N GLU A 119 -1.13 -30.11 -14.24
CA GLU A 119 -1.36 -30.91 -15.46
C GLU A 119 -0.39 -32.08 -15.70
N ALA A 120 0.59 -32.33 -14.83
CA ALA A 120 1.47 -33.48 -14.97
C ALA A 120 1.58 -34.26 -13.67
N ARG A 121 1.13 -35.52 -13.67
CA ARG A 121 1.22 -36.49 -12.57
C ARG A 121 2.67 -36.85 -12.22
N GLY A 122 3.47 -35.88 -11.77
CA GLY A 122 4.85 -36.06 -11.36
C GLY A 122 5.19 -35.15 -10.19
N ARG A 123 5.79 -35.71 -9.13
CA ARG A 123 6.46 -34.90 -8.10
C ARG A 123 7.81 -34.47 -8.68
N TYR A 124 8.02 -33.18 -8.85
CA TYR A 124 9.30 -32.64 -9.32
C TYR A 124 10.07 -32.02 -8.15
N ARG A 125 11.40 -32.19 -8.13
CA ARG A 125 12.32 -31.44 -7.27
C ARG A 125 12.82 -30.23 -8.05
N THR A 126 12.88 -29.08 -7.40
CA THR A 126 13.60 -27.91 -7.92
C THR A 126 14.75 -27.60 -6.97
N TYR A 127 15.77 -26.93 -7.49
CA TYR A 127 16.90 -26.44 -6.70
C TYR A 127 16.98 -24.93 -6.90
N LEU A 128 17.23 -24.19 -5.82
CA LEU A 128 17.57 -22.78 -5.87
C LEU A 128 19.04 -22.67 -6.25
N GLU A 129 19.31 -22.03 -7.39
CA GLU A 129 20.66 -21.65 -7.77
C GLU A 129 20.85 -20.17 -7.39
N GLU A 130 21.93 -19.84 -6.69
CA GLU A 130 22.30 -18.44 -6.48
C GLU A 130 22.57 -17.83 -7.85
N LEU A 131 21.82 -16.79 -8.22
CA LEU A 131 22.15 -15.99 -9.38
C LEU A 131 23.53 -15.37 -9.12
N GLY A 132 24.56 -15.97 -9.72
CA GLY A 132 25.90 -15.41 -9.70
C GLY A 132 25.84 -13.95 -10.14
N ASN A 133 26.53 -13.08 -9.39
CA ASN A 133 26.80 -11.72 -9.79
C ASN A 133 27.63 -11.73 -11.09
N ASN A 134 26.96 -11.87 -12.23
CA ASN A 134 27.56 -11.61 -13.52
C ASN A 134 27.24 -10.16 -13.88
N MET A 135 28.29 -9.34 -13.76
CA MET A 135 28.47 -8.04 -14.41
C MET A 135 28.14 -8.11 -15.91
#